data_AF-A0A973P7S4-F1
#
_entry.id   AF-A0A973P7S4-F1
#
_cell.length_a   1.000
_cell.length_b   1.000
_cell.length_c   1.000
_cell.angle_alpha   90.00
_cell.angle_beta   90.00
_cell.angle_gamma   90.00
#
_symmetry.space_group_name_H-M   'P 1'
#
loop_
_entity.id
_entity.type
_entity.pdbx_description
1 polymer ?
#
loop_
_entity_poly.entity_id
_entity_poly.type
_entity_poly.pdbx_seq_one_letter_code
_entity_poly.pdbx_strand_id
1 'polypeptide(L)' 'TPAAEAIRQSVNRWIRTSGAFDGVIDFDRTMRDPADPAALDPAYDSGDHLHPNDAGMKAMADTVDLRLLRS' A
#
# COMPACT_ATOMS: atom_id res chain seq x y z
N THR A 1 -12.68 -0.95 10.56
CA THR A 1 -12.91 -1.03 12.03
C THR A 1 -11.57 -1.02 12.74
N PRO A 2 -11.49 -0.67 14.03
CA PRO A 2 -10.23 -0.71 14.78
C PRO A 2 -9.54 -2.08 14.76
N ALA A 3 -10.32 -3.18 14.80
CA ALA A 3 -9.78 -4.53 14.71
C ALA A 3 -9.18 -4.84 13.32
N ALA A 4 -9.86 -4.45 12.24
CA ALA A 4 -9.32 -4.62 10.88
C ALA A 4 -8.04 -3.80 10.67
N GLU A 5 -7.97 -2.59 11.21
CA GLU A 5 -6.76 -1.75 11.16
C GLU A 5 -5.59 -2.40 11.90
N ALA A 6 -5.82 -2.97 13.09
CA ALA A 6 -4.79 -3.69 13.82
C ALA A 6 -4.24 -4.90 13.03
N ILE A 7 -5.12 -5.63 12.33
CA ILE A 7 -4.73 -6.74 11.45
C ILE A 7 -3.89 -6.21 10.28
N ARG A 8 -4.36 -5.15 9.61
CA ARG A 8 -3.63 -4.52 8.48
C ARG A 8 -2.21 -4.11 8.89
N GLN A 9 -2.06 -3.46 10.04
CA GLN A 9 -0.76 -3.06 10.57
C GLN A 9 0.14 -4.27 10.90
N SER A 10 -0.42 -5.32 11.49
CA SER A 10 0.32 -6.55 11.83
C SER A 10 0.83 -7.26 10.58
N VAL A 11 -0.05 -7.46 9.59
CA VAL A 11 0.29 -8.11 8.31
C VAL A 11 1.32 -7.27 7.54
N ASN A 12 1.11 -5.97 7.39
CA ASN A 12 2.04 -5.10 6.66
C ASN A 12 3.42 -5.05 7.33
N ARG A 13 3.49 -5.07 8.67
CA ARG A 13 4.76 -5.16 9.40
C ARG A 13 5.47 -6.48 9.08
N TRP A 14 4.75 -7.60 9.16
CA TRP A 14 5.33 -8.91 8.87
C TRP A 14 5.86 -9.00 7.42
N ILE A 15 5.10 -8.53 6.43
CA ILE A 15 5.54 -8.51 5.03
C ILE A 15 6.85 -7.72 4.89
N ARG A 16 6.95 -6.53 5.52
CA ARG A 16 8.11 -5.65 5.42
C ARG A 16 9.37 -6.18 6.11
N THR A 17 9.23 -6.94 7.20
CA THR A 17 10.37 -7.24 8.09
C THR A 17 10.70 -8.73 8.21
N SER A 18 9.85 -9.62 7.73
CA SER A 18 10.06 -11.07 7.87
C SER A 18 11.23 -11.61 7.05
N GLY A 19 11.59 -10.94 5.94
CA GLY A 19 12.54 -11.47 4.97
C GLY A 19 12.01 -12.69 4.21
N ALA A 20 10.70 -12.93 4.24
CA ALA A 20 10.07 -14.08 3.56
C ALA A 20 10.06 -13.96 2.02
N PHE A 21 10.36 -12.77 1.47
CA PHE A 21 10.31 -12.47 0.05
C PHE A 21 11.63 -11.82 -0.39
N ASP A 22 12.05 -12.10 -1.63
CA ASP A 22 13.25 -11.51 -2.24
C ASP A 22 13.10 -9.99 -2.52
N GLY A 23 11.86 -9.50 -2.58
CA GLY A 23 11.52 -8.09 -2.73
C GLY A 23 10.10 -7.79 -2.26
N VAL A 24 9.87 -6.57 -1.79
CA VAL A 24 8.58 -6.10 -1.28
C VAL A 24 8.26 -4.75 -1.91
N ILE A 25 7.06 -4.62 -2.50
CA ILE A 25 6.50 -3.34 -2.93
C ILE A 25 5.48 -2.88 -1.89
N ASP A 26 5.70 -1.71 -1.29
CA ASP A 26 4.90 -1.20 -0.18
C ASP A 26 3.79 -0.24 -0.66
N PHE A 27 2.71 -0.80 -1.21
CA PHE A 27 1.56 0.01 -1.66
C PHE A 27 0.82 0.72 -0.54
N ASP A 28 0.82 0.16 0.68
CA ASP A 28 0.25 0.86 1.84
C ASP A 28 0.94 2.21 2.06
N ARG A 29 2.26 2.25 1.99
CA ARG A 29 3.01 3.51 2.13
C ARG A 29 2.73 4.49 0.99
N THR A 30 2.55 4.00 -0.24
CA THR A 30 2.24 4.84 -1.41
C THR A 30 0.82 5.43 -1.34
N MET A 31 -0.14 4.63 -0.88
CA MET A 31 -1.57 4.93 -1.03
C MET A 31 -2.20 5.64 0.16
N ARG A 32 -1.59 5.58 1.34
CA ARG A 32 -2.18 6.14 2.57
C ARG A 32 -2.14 7.66 2.61
N ASP A 33 -3.16 8.26 3.20
CA ASP A 33 -3.17 9.69 3.50
C ASP A 33 -2.05 10.01 4.51
N PRO A 34 -1.16 10.99 4.23
CA PRO A 34 -0.13 11.40 5.18
C PRO A 34 -0.69 12.01 6.48
N ALA A 35 -1.90 12.56 6.46
CA ALA A 35 -2.61 13.10 7.62
C ALA A 35 -3.45 12.03 8.35
N ASP A 36 -3.95 11.01 7.63
CA ASP A 36 -4.62 9.84 8.21
C ASP A 36 -4.10 8.52 7.61
N PRO A 37 -3.04 7.92 8.20
CA PRO A 37 -2.45 6.69 7.69
C PRO A 37 -3.37 5.45 7.69
N ALA A 38 -4.58 5.53 8.24
CA ALA A 38 -5.60 4.48 8.19
C ALA A 38 -6.57 4.63 7.00
N ALA A 39 -6.49 5.73 6.25
CA ALA A 39 -7.30 6.01 5.06
C ALA A 39 -6.45 6.05 3.78
N LEU A 40 -7.10 5.90 2.63
CA LEU A 40 -6.49 6.24 1.35
C LEU A 40 -6.31 7.76 1.25
N ASP A 41 -5.22 8.20 0.62
CA ASP A 41 -5.08 9.60 0.20
C ASP A 41 -6.30 9.95 -0.67
N PRO A 42 -7.03 11.04 -0.37
CA PRO A 42 -8.20 11.45 -1.15
C PRO A 42 -7.92 11.61 -2.66
N ALA A 43 -6.68 11.90 -3.05
CA ALA A 43 -6.29 11.97 -4.46
C ALA A 43 -6.34 10.60 -5.15
N TYR A 44 -6.25 9.51 -4.40
CA TYR A 44 -6.18 8.14 -4.89
C TYR A 44 -7.44 7.31 -4.60
N ASP A 45 -8.40 7.84 -3.84
CA ASP A 45 -9.65 7.14 -3.50
C ASP A 45 -10.67 7.18 -4.65
N SER A 46 -11.31 6.04 -4.94
CA SER A 46 -12.44 5.95 -5.88
C SER A 46 -13.75 6.53 -5.33
N GLY A 47 -13.79 6.79 -4.02
CA GLY A 47 -14.95 7.30 -3.28
C GLY A 47 -15.61 6.25 -2.39
N ASP A 48 -15.12 5.00 -2.40
CA ASP A 48 -15.58 3.93 -1.51
C ASP A 48 -14.67 3.66 -0.31
N HIS A 49 -13.59 4.45 -0.19
CA HIS A 49 -12.61 4.38 0.89
C HIS A 49 -11.86 3.04 0.98
N LEU A 50 -11.86 2.26 -0.10
CA LEU A 50 -11.20 0.96 -0.16
C LEU A 50 -10.41 0.76 -1.47
N HIS A 51 -11.00 1.10 -2.60
CA HIS A 51 -10.42 0.86 -3.91
C HIS A 51 -9.75 2.13 -4.47
N PRO A 52 -8.55 1.99 -5.06
CA PRO A 52 -7.91 3.08 -5.79
C PRO A 52 -8.76 3.56 -6.98
N ASN A 53 -8.72 4.86 -7.26
CA ASN A 53 -9.10 5.43 -8.55
C ASN A 53 -7.95 5.30 -9.58
N ASP A 54 -8.12 5.84 -10.78
CA ASP A 54 -7.11 5.79 -11.84
C ASP A 54 -5.76 6.40 -11.43
N ALA A 55 -5.76 7.50 -10.67
CA ALA A 55 -4.54 8.12 -10.17
C ALA A 55 -3.84 7.22 -9.13
N GLY A 56 -4.60 6.56 -8.25
CA GLY A 56 -4.09 5.58 -7.31
C GLY A 56 -3.50 4.35 -8.00
N MET A 57 -4.19 3.80 -9.00
CA MET A 57 -3.68 2.69 -9.81
C MET A 57 -2.38 3.06 -10.52
N LYS A 58 -2.30 4.28 -11.07
CA LYS A 58 -1.05 4.79 -11.65
C LYS A 58 0.06 4.92 -10.61
N ALA A 59 -0.21 5.46 -9.43
CA ALA A 59 0.77 5.62 -8.37
C ALA A 59 1.34 4.27 -7.89
N MET A 60 0.48 3.24 -7.78
CA MET A 60 0.91 1.87 -7.50
C MET A 60 1.83 1.34 -8.62
N ALA A 61 1.46 1.50 -9.89
CA ALA A 61 2.28 1.05 -11.01
C ALA A 61 3.66 1.74 -11.02
N ASP A 62 3.71 3.05 -10.80
CA ASP A 62 4.94 3.85 -10.77
C ASP A 62 5.85 3.48 -9.57
N THR A 63 5.30 2.87 -8.51
CA THR A 63 6.08 2.42 -7.33
C THR A 63 6.89 1.16 -7.61
N VAL A 64 6.53 0.37 -8.62
CA VAL A 64 7.20 -0.90 -8.91
C VAL A 64 8.58 -0.65 -9.53
N ASP A 65 9.64 -0.90 -8.77
CA ASP A 65 11.00 -0.89 -9.30
C ASP A 65 11.22 -2.13 -10.18
N LEU A 66 11.18 -1.93 -11.50
CA LEU A 66 11.35 -3.01 -12.49
C LEU A 66 12.70 -3.72 -12.41
N ARG A 67 13.70 -3.17 -11.70
CA ARG A 67 14.96 -3.87 -11.45
C ARG A 67 14.77 -5.11 -10.58
N LEU A 68 13.73 -5.16 -9.77
CA LEU A 68 13.37 -6.32 -8.93
C LEU A 68 12.92 -7.54 -9.76
N LEU A 69 12.55 -7.34 -11.03
CA LEU A 69 12.04 -8.39 -11.92
C LEU A 69 13.09 -8.92 -12.89
N ARG A 70 14.32 -8.42 -12.81
CA ARG A 70 15.42 -8.86 -13.67
C ARG A 70 16.15 -10.00 -12.99
N SER A 71 16.40 -11.07 -13.76
CA SER A 71 17.24 -12.21 -13.39
C SER A 71 18.72 -11.92 -13.58
#